data_AF-A0A1H6BA92-F1
#
_entry.id   AF-A0A1H6BA92-F1
#
_cell.length_a   1.000
_cell.length_b   1.000
_cell.length_c   1.000
_cell.angle_alpha   90.00
_cell.angle_beta   90.00
_cell.angle_gamma   90.00
#
_symmetry.space_group_name_H-M   'P 1'
#
loop_
_entity.id
_entity.type
_entity.pdbx_description
1 polymer ?
#
loop_
_entity_poly.entity_id
_entity_poly.type
_entity_poly.pdbx_seq_one_letter_code
_entity_poly.pdbx_strand_id
1 'polypeptide(L)' 'MILPWKELSEDALNGLIEEFVTRDGTDYGEQETPLARKVEQVKAKLRSGEVVLLFSESTGECSIVAKERL' A
#
# COMPACT_ATOMS: atom_id res chain seq x y z
N MET A 1 8.79 -12.03 -2.95
CA MET A 1 8.77 -12.40 -1.51
C MET A 1 7.80 -11.51 -0.74
N ILE A 2 7.00 -12.03 0.19
CA ILE A 2 6.17 -11.20 1.07
C ILE A 2 7.03 -10.70 2.24
N LEU A 3 7.02 -9.39 2.48
CA LEU A 3 7.75 -8.76 3.56
C LEU A 3 6.80 -8.25 4.66
N PRO A 4 7.23 -8.24 5.94
CA PRO A 4 6.45 -7.65 7.00
C PRO A 4 6.52 -6.12 6.92
N TRP A 5 5.39 -5.48 6.60
CA TRP A 5 5.29 -4.02 6.46
C TRP A 5 5.70 -3.22 7.70
N LYS A 6 5.73 -3.86 8.89
CA LYS A 6 6.17 -3.26 10.15
C LYS A 6 7.69 -3.03 10.23
N GLU A 7 8.46 -3.64 9.33
CA GLU A 7 9.92 -3.44 9.27
C GLU A 7 10.32 -2.25 8.40
N LEU A 8 9.37 -1.66 7.64
CA LEU A 8 9.60 -0.43 6.91
C LEU A 8 9.58 0.78 7.83
N SER A 9 10.37 1.80 7.48
CA SER A 9 10.19 3.14 8.06
C SER A 9 8.81 3.69 7.69
N GLU A 10 8.27 4.58 8.54
CA GLU A 10 6.98 5.21 8.27
C GLU A 10 6.96 5.95 6.92
N ASP A 11 8.06 6.60 6.57
CA ASP A 11 8.23 7.32 5.31
C ASP A 11 8.14 6.38 4.09
N ALA A 12 8.90 5.28 4.12
CA ALA A 12 8.86 4.27 3.05
C ALA A 12 7.48 3.61 2.95
N LEU A 13 6.86 3.30 4.09
CA LEU A 13 5.52 2.73 4.11
C LEU A 13 4.48 3.70 3.54
N ASN A 14 4.54 4.98 3.92
CA ASN A 14 3.63 5.99 3.39
C ASN A 14 3.81 6.16 1.88
N GLY A 15 5.04 6.23 1.37
CA GLY A 15 5.28 6.34 -0.08
C GLY A 15 4.72 5.16 -0.88
N LEU A 16 4.85 3.94 -0.35
CA LEU A 16 4.26 2.74 -0.97
C LEU A 16 2.73 2.73 -0.91
N ILE A 17 2.16 3.25 0.19
CA ILE A 17 0.71 3.40 0.32
C ILE A 17 0.19 4.43 -0.67
N GLU A 18 0.88 5.56 -0.83
CA GLU A 18 0.59 6.59 -1.82
C GLU A 18 0.61 6.01 -3.23
N GLU A 19 1.66 5.28 -3.60
CA GLU A 19 1.75 4.61 -4.89
C GLU A 19 0.56 3.64 -5.10
N PHE A 20 0.24 2.83 -4.09
CA PHE A 20 -0.86 1.87 -4.16
C PHE A 20 -2.22 2.53 -4.38
N VAL A 21 -2.54 3.61 -3.64
CA VAL A 21 -3.83 4.32 -3.80
C VAL A 21 -3.92 5.08 -5.11
N THR A 22 -2.78 5.51 -5.66
CA THR A 22 -2.72 6.22 -6.94
C THR A 22 -2.90 5.24 -8.11
N ARG A 23 -2.35 4.02 -8.00
CA ARG A 23 -2.44 2.98 -9.04
C ARG A 23 -3.80 2.30 -9.14
N ASP A 24 -4.50 2.09 -8.02
CA ASP A 24 -5.79 1.38 -8.01
C ASP A 24 -6.96 2.26 -8.51
N GLY A 25 -6.69 3.48 -9.00
CA GLY A 25 -7.67 4.26 -9.75
C GLY A 25 -8.90 4.68 -8.93
N THR A 26 -8.76 4.86 -7.61
CA THR A 26 -9.80 5.58 -6.84
C THR A 26 -9.68 7.07 -7.13
N ASP A 27 -10.14 7.38 -8.34
CA ASP A 27 -10.76 8.60 -8.83
C ASP A 27 -10.57 9.79 -7.89
N TYR A 28 -9.88 10.82 -8.38
CA TYR A 28 -9.92 12.17 -7.83
C TYR A 28 -11.32 12.80 -8.04
N GLY A 29 -12.38 12.07 -7.68
CA GLY A 29 -13.76 12.52 -7.78
C GLY A 29 -14.11 13.35 -6.55
N GLU A 30 -14.00 14.67 -6.69
CA GLU A 30 -14.75 15.81 -6.07
C GLU A 30 -15.21 15.77 -4.59
N GLN A 31 -14.93 14.73 -3.83
CA GLN A 31 -15.07 14.63 -2.39
C GLN A 31 -13.81 13.95 -1.86
N GLU A 32 -12.75 14.75 -1.75
CA GLU A 32 -11.44 14.35 -1.25
C GLU A 32 -11.57 13.66 0.10
N THR A 33 -11.60 12.33 0.11
CA THR A 33 -11.13 11.61 1.29
C THR A 33 -9.67 12.01 1.44
N PRO A 34 -9.29 12.74 2.52
CA PRO A 34 -7.93 13.25 2.66
C PRO A 34 -6.95 12.11 2.48
N LEU A 35 -5.80 12.36 1.86
CA LEU A 35 -4.75 11.36 1.67
C LEU A 35 -4.46 10.60 2.98
N ALA A 36 -4.45 11.32 4.11
CA ALA A 36 -4.33 10.74 5.45
C ALA A 36 -5.38 9.66 5.78
N ARG A 37 -6.65 9.83 5.37
CA ARG A 37 -7.70 8.83 5.56
C ARG A 37 -7.48 7.60 4.68
N LYS A 38 -7.06 7.78 3.42
CA LYS A 38 -6.71 6.66 2.54
C LYS A 38 -5.50 5.89 3.10
N VAL A 39 -4.51 6.60 3.66
CA VAL A 39 -3.36 5.97 4.33
C VAL A 39 -3.81 5.09 5.49
N GLU A 40 -4.69 5.60 6.36
CA GLU A 40 -5.21 4.83 7.48
C GLU A 40 -6.02 3.59 7.03
N GLN A 41 -6.76 3.69 5.93
CA GLN A 41 -7.48 2.55 5.34
C GLN A 41 -6.51 1.47 4.84
N VAL A 42 -5.46 1.83 4.11
CA VAL A 42 -4.47 0.85 3.63
C VAL A 42 -3.68 0.26 4.80
N LYS A 43 -3.33 1.05 5.83
CA LYS A 43 -2.75 0.53 7.07
C LYS A 43 -3.68 -0.48 7.76
N ALA A 44 -5.00 -0.24 7.76
CA ALA A 44 -5.95 -1.21 8.29
C ALA A 44 -5.96 -2.52 7.47
N LYS A 45 -5.92 -2.43 6.14
CA LYS A 45 -5.81 -3.60 5.25
C LYS A 45 -4.50 -4.37 5.41
N LEU A 46 -3.39 -3.67 5.67
CA LEU A 46 -2.10 -4.27 6.01
C LEU A 46 -2.14 -5.01 7.35
N ARG A 47 -2.91 -4.49 8.32
CA ARG A 47 -3.14 -5.14 9.62
C ARG A 47 -4.04 -6.37 9.50
N SER A 48 -5.08 -6.33 8.68
CA SER A 48 -5.98 -7.47 8.43
C SER A 48 -5.37 -8.53 7.52
N GLY A 49 -4.34 -8.18 6.75
CA GLY A 49 -3.69 -9.06 5.77
C GLY A 49 -4.43 -9.16 4.43
N GLU A 50 -5.37 -8.25 4.17
CA GLU A 50 -6.04 -8.10 2.88
C GLU A 50 -5.08 -7.60 1.79
N VAL A 51 -4.12 -6.76 2.18
CA VAL A 51 -3.00 -6.34 1.32
C VAL A 51 -1.70 -6.69 2.01
N VAL A 52 -0.67 -6.94 1.22
CA VAL A 52 0.66 -7.31 1.72
C VAL A 52 1.74 -6.55 0.96
N LEU A 53 2.91 -6.43 1.59
CA LEU A 53 4.09 -5.88 0.97
C LEU A 53 4.80 -6.97 0.17
N LEU A 54 4.90 -6.79 -1.14
CA LEU A 54 5.58 -7.69 -2.06
C LEU A 54 6.91 -7.07 -2.49
N PHE A 55 7.98 -7.81 -2.26
CA PHE A 55 9.30 -7.53 -2.80
C PHE A 55 9.56 -8.37 -4.05
N SER A 56 9.91 -7.69 -5.14
CA SER A 56 10.32 -8.28 -6.41
C SER A 56 11.83 -8.47 -6.41
N GLU A 57 12.32 -9.71 -6.34
CA GLU A 57 13.76 -9.99 -6.42
C GLU A 57 14.35 -9.67 -7.79
N SER A 58 13.51 -9.69 -8.83
CA SER A 58 13.94 -9.43 -10.20
C SER A 58 14.21 -7.95 -10.46
N THR A 59 13.44 -7.05 -9.83
CA THR A 59 13.57 -5.61 -10.02
C THR A 59 14.16 -4.88 -8.81
N GLY A 60 14.18 -5.53 -7.64
CA GLY A 60 14.61 -4.93 -6.38
C GLY A 60 13.57 -3.96 -5.79
N GLU A 61 12.33 -4.01 -6.26
CA GLU A 61 11.27 -3.07 -5.88
C GLU A 61 10.32 -3.64 -4.83
N CYS A 62 9.87 -2.77 -3.93
CA CYS A 62 8.80 -3.05 -2.99
C CYS A 62 7.49 -2.45 -3.51
N SER A 63 6.38 -3.17 -3.38
CA SER A 63 5.05 -2.66 -3.72
C SER A 63 3.99 -3.27 -2.80
N ILE A 64 2.90 -2.53 -2.56
CA ILE A 64 1.74 -3.09 -1.87
C ILE A 64 0.83 -3.71 -2.90
N VAL A 65 0.36 -4.93 -2.64
CA VAL A 65 -0.57 -5.65 -3.51
C VAL A 65 -1.68 -6.29 -2.70
N ALA A 66 -2.86 -6.42 -3.30
CA ALA A 66 -3.94 -7.21 -2.72
C ALA A 66 -3.51 -8.67 -2.64
N LYS A 67 -3.71 -9.32 -1.50
CA LYS A 67 -3.34 -10.71 -1.28
C LYS A 67 -4.05 -11.65 -2.27
N GLU A 68 -5.24 -11.28 -2.74
CA GLU A 68 -6.03 -12.00 -3.73
C GLU A 68 -5.44 -11.94 -5.15
N ARG A 69 -4.50 -11.00 -5.41
CA ARG A 69 -3.82 -10.83 -6.70
C ARG A 69 -2.44 -11.51 -6.74
N LEU A 70 -2.02 -12.16 -5.65
CA LEU A 70 -0.79 -12.96 -5.57
C LEU A 70 -1.02 -14.38 -6.10
#